data_AF-A0A9D6H9L8-F1
#
_entry.id   AF-A0A9D6H9L8-F1
#
_cell.length_a   1.000
_cell.length_b   1.000
_cell.length_c   1.000
_cell.angle_alpha   90.00
_cell.angle_beta   90.00
_cell.angle_gamma   90.00
#
_symmetry.space_group_name_H-M   'P 1'
#
loop_
_entity.id
_entity.type
_entity.pdbx_description
1 polymer ?
#
loop_
_entity_poly.entity_id
_entity_poly.type
_entity_poly.pdbx_seq_one_letter_code
_entity_poly.pdbx_strand_id
1 'polypeptide(L)'
;MPADRLHAEAWIGDAVLSLYVRRRILERDGRVDGEKSTRMTSNRFLAAWGDPTAVEARIGRIYEADGLEAAFAWIEAELAPRFDREERNRHRR
;
A
#
# COMPACT_ATOMS: atom_id res chain seq x y z
N MET A 1 17.63 4.44 -18.49
CA MET A 1 17.93 5.60 -17.61
C MET A 1 17.44 5.26 -16.21
N PRO A 2 18.02 5.75 -15.10
CA PRO A 2 17.61 5.37 -13.74
C PRO A 2 16.14 5.69 -13.39
N ALA A 3 15.52 6.65 -14.08
CA ALA A 3 14.08 6.96 -13.95
C ALA A 3 13.19 5.77 -14.38
N ASP A 4 13.58 5.03 -15.42
CA ASP A 4 12.80 3.86 -15.90
C ASP A 4 12.72 2.79 -14.82
N ARG A 5 13.80 2.62 -14.04
CA ARG A 5 13.85 1.64 -12.97
C ARG A 5 12.97 2.02 -11.79
N LEU A 6 12.99 3.28 -11.35
CA LEU A 6 12.13 3.74 -10.26
C LEU A 6 10.65 3.55 -10.61
N HIS A 7 10.26 3.94 -11.83
CA HIS A 7 8.88 3.79 -12.28
C HIS A 7 8.48 2.32 -12.47
N ALA A 8 9.38 1.46 -12.96
CA ALA A 8 9.12 0.03 -13.06
C ALA A 8 8.94 -0.62 -11.68
N GLU A 9 9.82 -0.30 -10.72
CA GLU A 9 9.70 -0.76 -9.33
C GLU A 9 8.40 -0.27 -8.69
N ALA A 10 8.04 1.01 -8.91
CA ALA A 10 6.79 1.57 -8.40
C ALA A 10 5.56 0.91 -9.03
N TRP A 11 5.58 0.65 -10.34
CA TRP A 11 4.50 -0.02 -11.04
C TRP A 11 4.22 -1.42 -10.48
N ILE A 12 5.27 -2.18 -10.17
CA ILE A 12 5.16 -3.49 -9.51
C ILE A 12 4.65 -3.31 -8.08
N GLY A 13 5.21 -2.35 -7.35
CA GLY A 13 4.82 -2.03 -5.98
C GLY A 13 3.37 -1.64 -5.81
N ASP A 14 2.81 -0.84 -6.71
CA ASP A 14 1.39 -0.47 -6.71
C ASP A 14 0.49 -1.71 -6.88
N ALA A 15 0.85 -2.64 -7.78
CA ALA A 15 0.11 -3.89 -7.94
C ALA A 15 0.14 -4.75 -6.65
N VAL A 16 1.30 -4.84 -6.00
CA VAL A 16 1.47 -5.56 -4.73
C VAL A 16 0.67 -4.90 -3.61
N LEU A 17 0.75 -3.57 -3.49
CA LEU A 17 -0.01 -2.79 -2.52
C LEU A 17 -1.52 -2.98 -2.75
N SER A 18 -1.98 -2.88 -3.99
CA SER A 18 -3.37 -3.10 -4.36
C SER A 18 -3.87 -4.50 -3.97
N LEU A 19 -3.06 -5.54 -4.19
CA LEU A 19 -3.41 -6.91 -3.79
C LEU A 19 -3.53 -7.03 -2.28
N TYR A 20 -2.53 -6.53 -1.53
CA TYR A 20 -2.55 -6.52 -0.07
C TYR A 20 -3.82 -5.83 0.46
N VAL A 21 -4.12 -4.63 -0.03
CA VAL A 21 -5.26 -3.82 0.42
C VAL A 21 -6.58 -4.57 0.18
N ARG A 22 -6.76 -5.15 -1.02
CA ARG A 22 -7.97 -5.92 -1.36
C ARG A 22 -8.11 -7.15 -0.48
N ARG A 23 -7.03 -7.91 -0.24
CA ARG A 23 -7.05 -9.06 0.68
C ARG A 23 -7.43 -8.63 2.09
N ARG A 24 -6.80 -7.59 2.61
CA ARG A 24 -7.07 -7.04 3.95
C ARG A 24 -8.54 -6.62 4.11
N ILE A 25 -9.11 -5.98 3.10
CA ILE A 25 -10.53 -5.57 3.10
C ILE A 25 -11.45 -6.80 3.10
N LEU A 26 -11.19 -7.79 2.25
CA LEU A 26 -11.98 -9.01 2.21
C LEU A 26 -11.90 -9.80 3.53
N GLU A 27 -10.70 -9.91 4.11
CA GLU A 27 -10.46 -10.64 5.36
C GLU A 27 -11.05 -9.93 6.58
N ARG A 28 -11.00 -8.59 6.66
CA ARG A 28 -11.48 -7.83 7.82
C ARG A 28 -12.93 -7.39 7.73
N ASP A 29 -13.40 -7.00 6.55
CA ASP A 29 -14.72 -6.40 6.36
C ASP A 29 -15.73 -7.41 5.78
N GLY A 30 -15.27 -8.54 5.24
CA GLY A 30 -16.14 -9.58 4.65
C GLY A 30 -16.87 -9.14 3.38
N ARG A 31 -16.48 -8.02 2.78
CA ARG A 31 -17.12 -7.45 1.58
C ARG A 31 -16.12 -6.68 0.73
N VAL A 32 -16.45 -6.46 -0.54
CA VAL A 32 -15.70 -5.55 -1.41
C VAL A 32 -15.97 -4.10 -0.97
N ASP A 33 -14.91 -3.33 -0.75
CA ASP A 33 -14.98 -1.89 -0.47
C ASP A 33 -13.96 -1.12 -1.31
N GLY A 34 -14.41 -0.68 -2.50
CA GLY A 34 -13.56 0.05 -3.45
C GLY A 34 -13.15 1.42 -2.94
N GLU A 35 -14.01 2.10 -2.17
CA GLU A 35 -13.67 3.42 -1.62
C GLU A 35 -12.55 3.30 -0.58
N LYS A 36 -12.63 2.29 0.31
CA LYS A 36 -11.58 1.99 1.29
C LYS A 36 -10.27 1.58 0.61
N SER A 37 -10.36 0.80 -0.46
CA SER A 37 -9.19 0.44 -1.27
C SER A 37 -8.49 1.68 -1.81
N THR A 38 -9.23 2.57 -2.49
CA THR A 38 -8.69 3.81 -3.06
C THR A 38 -8.06 4.72 -1.99
N ARG A 39 -8.63 4.78 -0.78
CA ARG A 39 -8.03 5.58 0.30
C ARG A 39 -6.65 5.05 0.70
N MET A 40 -6.53 3.73 0.88
CA MET A 40 -5.28 3.10 1.33
C MET A 40 -4.18 3.10 0.25
N THR A 41 -4.55 3.16 -1.03
CA THR A 41 -3.60 3.22 -2.14
C THR A 41 -3.40 4.64 -2.69
N SER A 42 -4.02 5.67 -2.10
CA SER A 42 -3.93 7.03 -2.65
C SER A 42 -2.56 7.67 -2.41
N ASN A 43 -2.09 8.45 -3.40
CA ASN A 43 -0.90 9.30 -3.24
C ASN A 43 -0.98 10.21 -2.01
N ARG A 44 -2.19 10.71 -1.68
CA ARG A 44 -2.41 11.52 -0.47
C ARG A 44 -2.07 10.75 0.81
N PHE A 45 -2.43 9.48 0.88
CA PHE A 45 -2.10 8.63 2.00
C PHE A 45 -0.61 8.29 2.02
N LEU A 46 -0.05 7.83 0.89
CA LEU A 46 1.36 7.46 0.76
C LEU A 46 2.31 8.64 1.00
N ALA A 47 1.86 9.87 0.73
CA ALA A 47 2.61 11.10 1.00
C ALA A 47 3.02 11.26 2.48
N ALA A 48 2.36 10.56 3.40
CA ALA A 48 2.74 10.53 4.80
C ALA A 48 4.11 9.88 5.06
N TRP A 49 4.65 9.13 4.10
CA TRP A 49 5.97 8.48 4.16
C TRP A 49 7.00 9.06 3.17
N GLY A 50 6.67 10.17 2.48
CA GLY A 50 7.54 10.81 1.50
C GLY A 50 6.92 10.84 0.09
N ASP A 51 7.74 10.73 -0.95
CA ASP A 51 7.24 10.66 -2.32
C ASP A 51 6.48 9.33 -2.55
N PRO A 52 5.19 9.36 -2.97
CA PRO A 52 4.40 8.15 -3.22
C PRO A 52 5.07 7.14 -4.15
N THR A 53 5.68 7.62 -5.24
CA THR A 53 6.38 6.78 -6.21
C THR A 53 7.55 6.03 -5.55
N ALA A 54 8.28 6.70 -4.64
CA ALA A 54 9.37 6.08 -3.91
C ALA A 54 8.88 5.03 -2.89
N VAL A 55 7.71 5.24 -2.28
CA VAL A 55 7.07 4.27 -1.38
C VAL A 55 6.65 3.03 -2.16
N GLU A 56 5.97 3.20 -3.28
CA GLU A 56 5.60 2.10 -4.18
C GLU A 56 6.84 1.36 -4.68
N ALA A 57 7.87 2.08 -5.13
CA ALA A 57 9.10 1.45 -5.58
C ALA A 57 9.79 0.63 -4.49
N ARG A 58 9.71 1.08 -3.22
CA ARG A 58 10.21 0.29 -2.09
C ARG A 58 9.44 -1.03 -1.94
N ILE A 59 8.13 -1.01 -2.07
CA ILE A 59 7.30 -2.22 -2.04
C ILE A 59 7.71 -3.16 -3.18
N GLY A 60 7.86 -2.63 -4.41
CA GLY A 60 8.29 -3.40 -5.56
C GLY A 60 9.65 -4.04 -5.37
N ARG A 61 10.63 -3.32 -4.81
CA ARG A 61 11.96 -3.87 -4.50
C ARG A 61 11.92 -5.00 -3.47
N ILE A 62 11.12 -4.85 -2.40
CA ILE A 62 10.98 -5.91 -1.39
C ILE A 62 10.33 -7.15 -2.02
N TYR A 63 9.30 -6.96 -2.84
CA TYR A 63 8.66 -8.07 -3.56
C TYR A 63 9.63 -8.80 -4.48
N GLU A 64 10.42 -8.07 -5.28
CA GLU A 64 11.39 -8.66 -6.21
C GLU A 64 12.53 -9.39 -5.48
N ALA A 65 12.94 -8.92 -4.30
CA ALA A 65 14.03 -9.52 -3.54
C ALA A 65 13.58 -10.71 -2.67
N ASP A 66 12.46 -10.54 -1.96
CA ASP A 66 12.09 -11.40 -0.82
C ASP A 66 10.69 -12.03 -0.98
N GLY A 67 9.99 -11.73 -2.07
CA GLY A 67 8.67 -12.29 -2.39
C GLY A 67 7.50 -11.55 -1.75
N LEU A 68 6.30 -12.10 -2.00
CA LEU A 68 5.03 -11.45 -1.67
C LEU A 68 4.80 -11.33 -0.16
N GLU A 69 5.13 -12.36 0.60
CA GLU A 69 4.95 -12.40 2.05
C GLU A 69 5.79 -11.32 2.75
N ALA A 70 7.02 -11.09 2.30
CA ALA A 70 7.89 -10.05 2.83
C ALA A 70 7.34 -8.64 2.54
N ALA A 71 6.84 -8.41 1.32
CA ALA A 71 6.20 -7.15 0.96
C ALA A 71 4.94 -6.89 1.79
N PHE A 72 4.11 -7.92 2.01
CA PHE A 72 2.92 -7.81 2.85
C PHE A 72 3.26 -7.52 4.31
N ALA A 73 4.28 -8.21 4.86
CA ALA A 73 4.75 -7.95 6.22
C ALA A 73 5.22 -6.50 6.38
N TRP A 74 5.94 -5.96 5.39
CA TRP A 74 6.36 -4.56 5.40
C TRP A 74 5.16 -3.60 5.33
N ILE A 75 4.18 -3.86 4.47
CA ILE A 75 2.98 -3.01 4.37
C ILE A 75 2.15 -3.04 5.68
N GLU A 76 1.98 -4.21 6.30
CA GLU A 76 1.26 -4.34 7.57
C GLU A 76 2.04 -3.69 8.74
N ALA A 77 3.37 -3.71 8.72
CA ALA A 77 4.17 -3.04 9.74
C ALA A 77 4.17 -1.50 9.58
N GLU A 78 4.31 -1.00 8.36
CA GLU A 78 4.58 0.42 8.11
C GLU A 78 3.33 1.24 7.77
N LEU A 79 2.48 0.76 6.84
CA LEU A 79 1.38 1.54 6.30
C LEU A 79 0.07 1.32 7.09
N ALA A 80 -0.21 0.07 7.42
CA ALA A 80 -1.46 -0.35 8.02
C ALA A 80 -1.81 0.31 9.37
N PRO A 81 -0.88 0.53 10.33
CA PRO A 81 -1.22 1.14 11.60
C PRO A 81 -1.72 2.58 11.47
N ARG A 82 -1.16 3.33 10.50
CA ARG A 82 -1.60 4.70 10.21
C ARG A 82 -2.97 4.69 9.53
N PHE A 83 -3.17 3.84 8.54
CA PHE A 83 -4.47 3.71 7.87
C PHE A 83 -5.59 3.43 8.88
N ASP A 84 -5.36 2.49 9.79
CA ASP A 84 -6.35 2.12 10.81
C ASP A 84 -6.67 3.29 11.76
N ARG A 85 -5.68 4.16 12.05
CA ARG A 85 -5.90 5.40 12.83
C ARG A 85 -6.74 6.41 12.05
N GLU A 86 -6.49 6.60 10.76
CA GLU A 86 -7.23 7.52 9.91
C GLU A 86 -8.70 7.08 9.73
N GLU A 87 -8.95 5.77 9.51
CA GLU A 87 -10.31 5.23 9.39
C GLU A 87 -11.09 5.35 10.71
N ARG A 88 -10.47 5.05 11.87
CA ARG A 88 -11.10 5.25 13.18
C ARG A 88 -11.52 6.71 13.41
N ASN A 89 -10.70 7.65 12.98
CA ASN A 89 -11.03 9.08 13.10
C ASN A 89 -12.14 9.51 12.14
N ARG A 90 -12.27 8.84 10.98
CA ARG A 90 -13.36 9.10 10.02
C ARG A 90 -14.71 8.61 10.53
N HIS A 91 -14.76 7.47 11.21
CA HIS A 91 -15.99 6.95 11.82
C HIS A 91 -16.47 7.70 13.07
N ARG A 92 -15.63 8.57 13.64
CA ARG A 92 -15.98 9.41 14.81
C ARG A 92 -16.54 10.79 14.43
N ARG A 93 -16.52 11.14 13.14
CA ARG A 93 -17.06 12.39 12.61
C ARG A 93 -18.48 12.15 12.11
#